data_AF-A0A1X1EJU6-F1
#
_entry.id   AF-A0A1X1EJU6-F1
#
_cell.length_a   1.000
_cell.length_b   1.000
_cell.length_c   1.000
_cell.angle_alpha   90.00
_cell.angle_beta   90.00
_cell.angle_gamma   90.00
#
_symmetry.space_group_name_H-M   'P 1'
#
loop_
_entity.id
_entity.type
_entity.pdbx_description
1 polymer ?
#
loop_
_entity_poly.entity_id
_entity_poly.type
_entity_poly.pdbx_seq_one_letter_code
_entity_poly.pdbx_strand_id
1 'polypeptide(L)'
;MSGASELNVEEVDIDETGARLLRTKIDQKIREYKISIMIERIKSLKKTPDVGYRLPHDITDFIKQGQETSDGELYLEHLRHKNLSDSQLKSLRWMLEAEVELSPDSTYEELAAFVHKIESETAPGEKVTLPSSLIHYLRARGVDIDKYLQEKGDSVVAKDNARIRGDEENQYNKAEVEINKSQLKEIEDMIVAQKRKAETPDMMKRLNDLRTSIDENSEVELPTDITNFVLASPEVDDDNKYLEELKGRTVTKAELDWLYWTLKAENELGKDSTPEQTIAFMREMENSMVGDETRPLPPRLINRLKAHGIDVDDYLKRYGDTGPAKNFARLRGNENILDLGDIKLSKPRLTKLREMLAAKPGARLREILTGDSTTQLRGIRARKPAAKPEEMPAANPTTQPGEIPASKPVTQPKNDDSIPFMGMSGERRMW
;
A
#
# COMPACT_ATOMS: atom_id res chain seq x y z
N MET A 1 -37.19 -36.34 49.72
CA MET A 1 -37.70 -35.85 48.43
C MET A 1 -36.59 -35.04 47.79
N SER A 2 -35.76 -35.67 46.96
CA SER A 2 -34.71 -34.99 46.19
C SER A 2 -35.17 -34.82 44.75
N GLY A 3 -35.39 -33.58 44.34
CA GLY A 3 -35.60 -33.24 42.94
C GLY A 3 -34.26 -32.92 42.30
N ALA A 4 -33.62 -33.91 41.69
CA ALA A 4 -32.57 -33.68 40.73
C ALA A 4 -33.26 -33.53 39.37
N SER A 5 -33.36 -32.29 38.90
CA SER A 5 -33.79 -32.02 37.53
C SER A 5 -32.64 -32.43 36.61
N GLU A 6 -32.78 -33.58 35.96
CA GLU A 6 -31.92 -33.97 34.85
C GLU A 6 -32.09 -32.94 33.72
N LEU A 7 -31.02 -32.21 33.44
CA LEU A 7 -30.89 -31.41 32.24
C LEU A 7 -30.82 -32.40 31.06
N ASN A 8 -31.96 -32.65 30.44
CA ASN A 8 -32.02 -33.28 29.11
C ASN A 8 -31.29 -32.37 28.13
N VAL A 9 -30.03 -32.68 27.86
CA VAL A 9 -29.33 -32.17 26.68
C VAL A 9 -29.83 -33.03 25.52
N GLU A 10 -30.68 -32.46 24.67
CA GLU A 10 -31.07 -33.09 23.41
C GLU A 10 -29.79 -33.47 22.64
N GLU A 11 -29.63 -34.75 22.31
CA GLU A 11 -28.57 -35.22 21.40
C GLU A 11 -28.77 -34.52 20.05
N VAL A 12 -27.93 -33.52 19.79
CA VAL A 12 -27.83 -32.91 18.47
C VAL A 12 -27.14 -33.92 17.56
N ASP A 13 -27.89 -34.45 16.58
CA ASP A 13 -27.37 -35.39 15.58
C ASP A 13 -26.46 -34.62 14.61
N ILE A 14 -25.16 -34.67 14.86
CA ILE A 14 -24.15 -33.96 14.05
C ILE A 14 -23.64 -34.93 12.99
N ASP A 15 -23.93 -34.63 11.72
CA ASP A 15 -23.37 -35.40 10.61
C ASP A 15 -21.82 -35.38 10.60
N GLU A 16 -21.21 -36.27 9.83
CA GLU A 16 -19.75 -36.41 9.77
C GLU A 16 -19.03 -35.11 9.37
N THR A 17 -19.71 -34.23 8.62
CA THR A 17 -19.20 -32.92 8.20
C THR A 17 -19.23 -31.92 9.35
N GLY A 18 -20.33 -31.87 10.11
CA GLY A 18 -20.47 -31.05 11.30
C GLY A 18 -19.49 -31.48 12.40
N ALA A 19 -19.27 -32.78 12.58
CA ALA A 19 -18.31 -33.31 13.55
C ALA A 19 -16.87 -32.92 13.19
N ARG A 20 -16.51 -32.96 11.89
CA ARG A 20 -15.21 -32.48 11.39
C ARG A 20 -15.05 -30.98 11.61
N LEU A 21 -16.07 -30.17 11.28
CA LEU A 21 -16.02 -28.71 11.47
C LEU A 21 -15.88 -28.34 12.96
N LEU A 22 -16.61 -29.03 13.84
CA LEU A 22 -16.50 -28.87 15.29
C LEU A 22 -15.11 -29.23 15.80
N ARG A 23 -14.54 -30.34 15.33
CA ARG A 23 -13.17 -30.75 15.69
C ARG A 23 -12.15 -29.69 15.26
N THR A 24 -12.23 -29.18 14.03
CA THR A 24 -11.37 -28.09 13.56
C THR A 24 -11.51 -26.83 14.42
N LYS A 25 -12.75 -26.45 14.79
CA LYS A 25 -12.98 -25.29 15.67
C LYS A 25 -12.43 -25.50 17.08
N ILE A 26 -12.55 -26.71 17.63
CA ILE A 26 -11.99 -27.06 18.96
C ILE A 26 -10.46 -27.03 18.91
N ASP A 27 -9.86 -27.65 17.91
CA ASP A 27 -8.40 -27.67 17.73
C ASP A 27 -7.85 -26.25 17.56
N GLN A 28 -8.55 -25.40 16.81
CA GLN A 28 -8.22 -23.98 16.68
C GLN A 28 -8.30 -23.23 18.01
N LYS A 29 -9.36 -23.44 18.81
CA LYS A 29 -9.50 -22.81 20.14
C LYS A 29 -8.43 -23.30 21.13
N ILE A 30 -8.06 -24.57 21.08
CA ILE A 30 -6.96 -25.11 21.88
C ILE A 30 -5.63 -24.44 21.49
N ARG A 31 -5.39 -24.25 20.19
CA ARG A 31 -4.20 -23.57 19.67
C ARG A 31 -4.15 -22.12 20.15
N GLU A 32 -5.23 -21.36 19.99
CA GLU A 32 -5.36 -19.96 20.47
C GLU A 32 -5.04 -19.87 21.97
N TYR A 33 -5.62 -20.75 22.79
CA TYR A 33 -5.38 -20.78 24.24
C TYR A 33 -3.91 -21.05 24.59
N LYS A 34 -3.27 -22.01 23.90
CA LYS A 34 -1.83 -22.28 24.07
C LYS A 34 -1.00 -21.04 23.72
N ILE A 35 -1.34 -20.35 22.64
CA ILE A 35 -0.63 -19.12 22.22
C ILE A 35 -0.78 -18.02 23.26
N SER A 36 -1.98 -17.79 23.80
CA SER A 36 -2.20 -16.80 24.86
C SER A 36 -1.33 -17.09 26.10
N ILE A 37 -1.20 -18.35 26.52
CA ILE A 37 -0.31 -18.73 27.63
C ILE A 37 1.14 -18.38 27.32
N MET A 38 1.61 -18.65 26.09
CA MET A 38 2.98 -18.34 25.70
C MET A 38 3.27 -16.84 25.65
N ILE A 39 2.32 -16.03 25.16
CA ILE A 39 2.44 -14.58 25.15
C ILE A 39 2.65 -14.05 26.57
N GLU A 40 1.85 -14.50 27.54
CA GLU A 40 2.00 -14.10 28.94
C GLU A 40 3.33 -14.59 29.54
N ARG A 41 3.77 -15.80 29.18
CA ARG A 41 5.10 -16.29 29.58
C ARG A 41 6.22 -15.42 29.03
N ILE A 42 6.17 -15.04 27.76
CA ILE A 42 7.16 -14.16 27.11
C ILE A 42 7.22 -12.81 27.81
N LYS A 43 6.06 -12.20 28.12
CA LYS A 43 5.99 -10.93 28.87
C LYS A 43 6.61 -11.05 30.27
N SER A 44 6.56 -12.23 30.89
CA SER A 44 7.11 -12.47 32.23
C SER A 44 8.61 -12.84 32.25
N LEU A 45 9.26 -13.01 31.09
CA LEU A 45 10.66 -13.40 31.03
C LEU A 45 11.56 -12.32 31.60
N LYS A 46 12.53 -12.74 32.42
CA LYS A 46 13.55 -11.85 32.99
C LYS A 46 14.79 -11.86 32.10
N LYS A 47 15.24 -10.67 31.72
CA LYS A 47 16.50 -10.48 30.99
C LYS A 47 17.68 -10.86 31.88
N THR A 48 18.58 -11.68 31.36
CA THR A 48 19.88 -11.93 31.99
C THR A 48 20.86 -10.86 31.47
N PRO A 49 21.55 -10.10 32.34
CA PRO A 49 22.34 -8.93 31.95
C PRO A 49 23.34 -9.16 30.81
N ASP A 50 23.95 -10.35 30.73
CA ASP A 50 25.00 -10.68 29.76
C ASP A 50 24.57 -11.69 28.68
N VAL A 51 23.36 -12.23 28.80
CA VAL A 51 22.89 -13.41 28.06
C VAL A 51 21.51 -13.14 27.43
N GLY A 52 20.94 -11.94 27.55
CA GLY A 52 19.63 -11.63 26.96
C GLY A 52 18.50 -12.50 27.52
N TYR A 53 17.52 -12.85 26.68
CA TYR A 53 16.44 -13.76 27.07
C TYR A 53 16.69 -15.17 26.55
N ARG A 54 16.44 -16.14 27.43
CA ARG A 54 16.42 -17.56 27.10
C ARG A 54 14.98 -18.04 27.02
N LEU A 55 14.58 -18.60 25.88
CA LEU A 55 13.24 -19.14 25.72
C LEU A 55 13.05 -20.45 26.52
N PRO A 56 11.93 -20.61 27.22
CA PRO A 56 11.48 -21.89 27.77
C PRO A 56 11.33 -22.97 26.69
N HIS A 57 11.56 -24.23 27.05
CA HIS A 57 11.57 -25.36 26.09
C HIS A 57 10.21 -25.56 25.42
N ASP A 58 9.12 -25.38 26.17
CA ASP A 58 7.75 -25.47 25.67
C ASP A 58 7.44 -24.42 24.58
N ILE A 59 7.98 -23.20 24.71
CA ILE A 59 7.84 -22.18 23.66
C ILE A 59 8.65 -22.61 22.43
N THR A 60 9.88 -23.09 22.63
CA THR A 60 10.69 -23.58 21.49
C THR A 60 10.09 -24.81 20.81
N ASP A 61 9.37 -25.66 21.54
CA ASP A 61 8.73 -26.85 20.99
C ASP A 61 7.40 -26.52 20.31
N PHE A 62 6.62 -25.57 20.83
CA PHE A 62 5.44 -25.05 20.15
C PHE A 62 5.82 -24.41 18.82
N ILE A 63 6.88 -23.60 18.82
CA ILE A 63 7.45 -23.00 17.62
C ILE A 63 7.75 -24.08 16.57
N LYS A 64 8.38 -25.19 16.95
CA LYS A 64 8.67 -26.31 16.02
C LYS A 64 7.40 -26.96 15.48
N GLN A 65 6.35 -27.09 16.31
CA GLN A 65 5.09 -27.70 15.88
C GLN A 65 4.30 -26.81 14.93
N GLY A 66 4.40 -25.48 15.06
CA GLY A 66 3.80 -24.52 14.12
C GLY A 66 4.44 -24.49 12.73
N GLN A 67 5.68 -25.00 12.60
CA GLN A 67 6.44 -25.04 11.34
C GLN A 67 5.92 -26.05 10.30
N GLU A 68 4.91 -26.87 10.62
CA GLU A 68 4.26 -27.76 9.64
C GLU A 68 3.21 -27.04 8.77
N THR A 69 3.09 -25.71 8.88
CA THR A 69 2.23 -24.87 8.03
C THR A 69 3.08 -24.12 6.99
N SER A 70 2.64 -24.11 5.73
CA SER A 70 3.38 -23.58 4.57
C SER A 70 3.78 -22.09 4.65
N ASP A 71 3.21 -21.34 5.59
CA ASP A 71 3.48 -19.91 5.82
C ASP A 71 4.29 -19.63 7.11
N GLY A 72 4.50 -20.63 7.97
CA GLY A 72 5.17 -20.51 9.27
C GLY A 72 6.70 -20.61 9.22
N GLU A 73 7.26 -20.64 8.01
CA GLU A 73 8.62 -21.11 7.78
C GLU A 73 9.68 -20.01 8.00
N LEU A 74 10.66 -20.37 8.84
CA LEU A 74 12.05 -19.90 8.90
C LEU A 74 12.47 -18.84 9.93
N TYR A 75 11.67 -17.83 10.30
CA TYR A 75 12.17 -16.79 11.23
C TYR A 75 12.53 -17.37 12.62
N LEU A 76 11.80 -18.38 13.08
CA LEU A 76 11.92 -18.91 14.43
C LEU A 76 13.07 -19.90 14.63
N GLU A 77 13.56 -20.55 13.56
CA GLU A 77 14.68 -21.49 13.66
C GLU A 77 15.97 -20.75 14.04
N HIS A 78 16.14 -19.53 13.54
CA HIS A 78 17.29 -18.68 13.88
C HIS A 78 17.26 -18.17 15.33
N LEU A 79 16.08 -18.15 15.96
CA LEU A 79 15.87 -17.77 17.36
C LEU A 79 16.07 -18.94 18.34
N ARG A 80 16.14 -20.18 17.84
CA ARG A 80 16.20 -21.43 18.62
C ARG A 80 17.47 -21.56 19.48
N HIS A 81 18.57 -20.98 19.04
CA HIS A 81 19.90 -21.19 19.62
C HIS A 81 20.58 -19.89 20.06
N LYS A 82 19.86 -18.76 20.02
CA LYS A 82 20.41 -17.45 20.34
C LYS A 82 19.73 -16.87 21.58
N ASN A 83 20.54 -16.17 22.35
CA ASN A 83 20.09 -15.22 23.34
C ASN A 83 19.33 -14.11 22.63
N LEU A 84 18.04 -13.97 22.92
CA LEU A 84 17.21 -12.98 22.23
C LEU A 84 17.53 -11.59 22.76
N SER A 85 17.66 -10.63 21.84
CA SER A 85 17.58 -9.21 22.18
C SER A 85 16.15 -8.83 22.61
N ASP A 86 15.98 -7.65 23.20
CA ASP A 86 14.65 -7.11 23.50
C ASP A 86 13.79 -7.00 22.22
N SER A 87 14.38 -6.55 21.10
CA SER A 87 13.69 -6.42 19.82
C SER A 87 13.24 -7.77 19.24
N GLN A 88 14.10 -8.80 19.32
CA GLN A 88 13.75 -10.15 18.86
C GLN A 88 12.65 -10.78 19.71
N LEU A 89 12.65 -10.52 21.03
CA LEU A 89 11.58 -10.99 21.91
C LEU A 89 10.24 -10.30 21.61
N LYS A 90 10.26 -9.00 21.30
CA LYS A 90 9.07 -8.27 20.85
C LYS A 90 8.55 -8.80 19.51
N SER A 91 9.41 -8.97 18.51
CA SER A 91 9.04 -9.59 17.23
C SER A 91 8.40 -10.97 17.42
N LEU A 92 8.96 -11.80 18.30
CA LEU A 92 8.38 -13.09 18.66
C LEU A 92 6.98 -12.97 19.26
N ARG A 93 6.82 -12.05 20.20
CA ARG A 93 5.52 -11.78 20.82
C ARG A 93 4.49 -11.33 19.79
N TRP A 94 4.83 -10.39 18.91
CA TRP A 94 3.91 -9.91 17.87
C TRP A 94 3.55 -10.98 16.85
N MET A 95 4.46 -11.90 16.51
CA MET A 95 4.12 -13.04 15.65
C MET A 95 3.03 -13.91 16.28
N LEU A 96 3.16 -14.21 17.57
CA LEU A 96 2.17 -15.00 18.31
C LEU A 96 0.85 -14.23 18.49
N GLU A 97 0.92 -12.92 18.78
CA GLU A 97 -0.27 -12.07 18.87
C GLU A 97 -0.99 -11.98 17.53
N ALA A 98 -0.28 -11.85 16.40
CA ALA A 98 -0.88 -11.82 15.07
C ALA A 98 -1.63 -13.11 14.73
N GLU A 99 -1.19 -14.26 15.24
CA GLU A 99 -1.86 -15.54 15.02
C GLU A 99 -3.19 -15.68 15.78
N VAL A 100 -3.36 -14.93 16.87
CA VAL A 100 -4.58 -14.94 17.69
C VAL A 100 -5.50 -13.78 17.33
N GLU A 101 -4.93 -12.61 17.06
CA GLU A 101 -5.67 -11.36 16.84
C GLU A 101 -6.06 -11.18 15.37
N LEU A 102 -5.34 -11.79 14.42
CA LEU A 102 -5.62 -11.66 12.99
C LEU A 102 -6.14 -12.95 12.38
N SER A 103 -7.02 -12.79 11.40
CA SER A 103 -7.67 -13.87 10.65
C SER A 103 -7.78 -13.49 9.18
N PRO A 104 -8.11 -14.45 8.28
CA PRO A 104 -8.36 -14.15 6.87
C PRO A 104 -9.43 -13.06 6.65
N ASP A 105 -10.39 -12.97 7.57
CA ASP A 105 -11.49 -12.01 7.52
C ASP A 105 -11.14 -10.66 8.17
N SER A 106 -9.93 -10.50 8.72
CA SER A 106 -9.52 -9.28 9.43
C SER A 106 -9.67 -8.02 8.58
N THR A 107 -10.42 -7.06 9.13
CA THR A 107 -10.73 -5.77 8.52
C THR A 107 -9.49 -4.89 8.36
N TYR A 108 -9.60 -3.84 7.54
CA TYR A 108 -8.50 -2.87 7.41
C TYR A 108 -8.20 -2.18 8.75
N GLU A 109 -9.23 -1.97 9.58
CA GLU A 109 -9.13 -1.41 10.93
C GLU A 109 -8.34 -2.32 11.87
N GLU A 110 -8.61 -3.61 11.85
CA GLU A 110 -7.89 -4.59 12.68
C GLU A 110 -6.42 -4.68 12.25
N LEU A 111 -6.15 -4.68 10.93
CA LEU A 111 -4.78 -4.67 10.41
C LEU A 111 -4.04 -3.37 10.78
N ALA A 112 -4.69 -2.21 10.62
CA ALA A 112 -4.12 -0.92 10.98
C ALA A 112 -3.88 -0.81 12.50
N ALA A 113 -4.84 -1.25 13.32
CA ALA A 113 -4.72 -1.26 14.77
C ALA A 113 -3.55 -2.15 15.23
N PHE A 114 -3.36 -3.30 14.57
CA PHE A 114 -2.24 -4.19 14.87
C PHE A 114 -0.88 -3.56 14.48
N VAL A 115 -0.79 -2.89 13.32
CA VAL A 115 0.41 -2.11 12.94
C VAL A 115 0.67 -0.99 13.94
N HIS A 116 -0.36 -0.25 14.33
CA HIS A 116 -0.25 0.83 15.32
C HIS A 116 0.20 0.31 16.69
N LYS A 117 -0.26 -0.88 17.10
CA LYS A 117 0.22 -1.56 18.32
C LYS A 117 1.73 -1.81 18.24
N ILE A 118 2.23 -2.40 17.16
CA ILE A 118 3.67 -2.61 16.94
C ILE A 118 4.40 -1.25 16.98
N GLU A 119 3.88 -0.23 16.31
CA GLU A 119 4.44 1.11 16.24
C GLU A 119 4.55 1.76 17.64
N SER A 120 3.51 1.66 18.47
CA SER A 120 3.46 2.22 19.82
C SER A 120 4.49 1.59 20.77
N GLU A 121 4.80 0.32 20.57
CA GLU A 121 5.72 -0.47 21.41
C GLU A 121 7.17 -0.48 20.87
N THR A 122 7.38 0.05 19.67
CA THR A 122 8.70 0.21 19.04
C THR A 122 9.35 1.52 19.48
N ALA A 123 10.56 1.44 20.02
CA ALA A 123 11.33 2.61 20.44
C ALA A 123 11.87 3.39 19.23
N PRO A 124 12.14 4.71 19.36
CA PRO A 124 12.77 5.48 18.29
C PRO A 124 14.12 4.87 17.86
N GLY A 125 14.29 4.61 16.57
CA GLY A 125 15.49 3.99 16.00
C GLY A 125 15.59 2.47 16.20
N GLU A 126 14.66 1.83 16.90
CA GLU A 126 14.56 0.37 16.97
C GLU A 126 14.12 -0.18 15.61
N LYS A 127 14.79 -1.26 15.19
CA LYS A 127 14.43 -2.04 14.01
C LYS A 127 13.62 -3.25 14.43
N VAL A 128 12.55 -3.50 13.70
CA VAL A 128 11.60 -4.59 13.96
C VAL A 128 11.24 -5.30 12.68
N THR A 129 10.69 -6.49 12.80
CA THR A 129 10.16 -7.27 11.67
C THR A 129 8.64 -7.39 11.78
N LEU A 130 7.95 -7.40 10.64
CA LEU A 130 6.51 -7.63 10.61
C LEU A 130 6.21 -9.13 10.74
N PRO A 131 5.16 -9.51 11.50
CA PRO A 131 4.68 -10.89 11.49
C PRO A 131 4.28 -11.38 10.10
N SER A 132 4.64 -12.61 9.75
CA SER A 132 4.27 -13.23 8.46
C SER A 132 2.76 -13.22 8.22
N SER A 133 1.95 -13.50 9.24
CA SER A 133 0.49 -13.46 9.15
C SER A 133 -0.03 -12.07 8.80
N LEU A 134 0.55 -11.02 9.40
CA LEU A 134 0.20 -9.64 9.06
C LEU A 134 0.55 -9.34 7.59
N ILE A 135 1.75 -9.70 7.13
CA ILE A 135 2.15 -9.54 5.72
C ILE A 135 1.17 -10.28 4.80
N HIS A 136 0.83 -11.52 5.13
CA HIS A 136 -0.12 -12.34 4.37
C HIS A 136 -1.49 -11.65 4.25
N TYR A 137 -2.06 -11.18 5.37
CA TYR A 137 -3.37 -10.54 5.36
C TYR A 137 -3.36 -9.16 4.67
N LEU A 138 -2.25 -8.42 4.76
CA LEU A 138 -2.06 -7.19 3.99
C LEU A 138 -2.08 -7.46 2.48
N ARG A 139 -1.36 -8.50 2.01
CA ARG A 139 -1.40 -8.93 0.61
C ARG A 139 -2.80 -9.33 0.17
N ALA A 140 -3.50 -10.11 0.99
CA ALA A 140 -4.88 -10.55 0.69
C ALA A 140 -5.85 -9.37 0.53
N ARG A 141 -5.56 -8.23 1.17
CA ARG A 141 -6.32 -6.98 1.08
C ARG A 141 -5.81 -6.01 0.00
N GLY A 142 -4.87 -6.46 -0.83
CA GLY A 142 -4.33 -5.69 -1.95
C GLY A 142 -3.37 -4.56 -1.54
N VAL A 143 -2.87 -4.58 -0.29
CA VAL A 143 -1.79 -3.68 0.14
C VAL A 143 -0.48 -4.18 -0.47
N ASP A 144 0.22 -3.34 -1.24
CA ASP A 144 1.48 -3.66 -1.91
C ASP A 144 2.68 -3.65 -0.94
N ILE A 145 2.57 -4.47 0.11
CA ILE A 145 3.55 -4.55 1.19
C ILE A 145 4.89 -5.12 0.71
N ASP A 146 4.89 -5.99 -0.30
CA ASP A 146 6.12 -6.61 -0.80
C ASP A 146 7.02 -5.61 -1.51
N LYS A 147 6.43 -4.77 -2.37
CA LYS A 147 7.15 -3.69 -3.02
C LYS A 147 7.66 -2.68 -2.00
N TYR A 148 6.82 -2.33 -1.01
CA TYR A 148 7.22 -1.42 0.06
C TYR A 148 8.44 -1.93 0.83
N LEU A 149 8.38 -3.18 1.32
CA LEU A 149 9.48 -3.80 2.05
C LEU A 149 10.74 -3.93 1.19
N GLN A 150 10.60 -4.14 -0.12
CA GLN A 150 11.73 -4.18 -1.04
C GLN A 150 12.40 -2.82 -1.25
N GLU A 151 11.63 -1.74 -1.36
CA GLU A 151 12.12 -0.40 -1.66
C GLU A 151 12.60 0.36 -0.42
N LYS A 152 11.97 0.11 0.73
CA LYS A 152 12.16 0.88 1.96
C LYS A 152 12.77 0.08 3.10
N GLY A 153 12.54 -1.23 3.14
CA GLY A 153 13.02 -2.07 4.24
C GLY A 153 14.52 -2.31 4.22
N ASP A 154 15.09 -2.58 5.39
CA ASP A 154 16.46 -3.04 5.52
C ASP A 154 16.51 -4.57 5.31
N SER A 155 17.04 -4.96 4.16
CA SER A 155 17.15 -6.36 3.74
C SER A 155 18.47 -7.01 4.08
N VAL A 156 19.39 -6.35 4.81
CA VAL A 156 20.71 -6.92 5.14
C VAL A 156 20.55 -8.24 5.88
N VAL A 157 19.76 -8.25 6.96
CA VAL A 157 19.50 -9.45 7.78
C VAL A 157 18.78 -10.53 6.96
N ALA A 158 17.79 -10.15 6.16
CA ALA A 158 17.04 -11.08 5.32
C ALA A 158 17.93 -11.78 4.27
N LYS A 159 18.84 -11.04 3.64
CA LYS A 159 19.80 -11.58 2.66
C LYS A 159 20.84 -12.48 3.31
N ASP A 160 21.34 -12.11 4.49
CA ASP A 160 22.27 -12.94 5.24
C ASP A 160 21.61 -14.28 5.62
N ASN A 161 20.35 -14.26 6.07
CA ASN A 161 19.59 -15.47 6.36
C ASN A 161 19.35 -16.34 5.11
N ALA A 162 18.96 -15.72 3.99
CA ALA A 162 18.80 -16.42 2.71
C ALA A 162 20.09 -17.12 2.29
N ARG A 163 21.24 -16.44 2.43
CA ARG A 163 22.56 -17.02 2.14
C ARG A 163 22.89 -18.21 3.05
N ILE A 164 22.53 -18.15 4.34
CA ILE A 164 22.73 -19.27 5.28
C ILE A 164 21.87 -20.47 4.88
N ARG A 165 20.67 -20.25 4.36
CA ARG A 165 19.78 -21.31 3.86
C ARG A 165 20.21 -21.92 2.52
N GLY A 166 21.07 -21.22 1.78
CA GLY A 166 21.44 -21.59 0.41
C GLY A 166 20.44 -21.12 -0.64
N ASP A 167 19.57 -20.17 -0.29
CA ASP A 167 18.65 -19.51 -1.21
C ASP A 167 19.43 -18.51 -2.09
N GLU A 168 18.89 -18.17 -3.26
CA GLU A 168 19.42 -17.07 -4.07
C GLU A 168 19.32 -15.74 -3.31
N GLU A 169 20.31 -14.85 -3.45
CA GLU A 169 20.39 -13.58 -2.71
C GLU A 169 19.18 -12.65 -2.92
N ASN A 170 18.42 -12.86 -4.01
CA ASN A 170 17.22 -12.11 -4.35
C ASN A 170 15.91 -12.78 -3.87
N GLN A 171 15.97 -13.98 -3.31
CA GLN A 171 14.82 -14.76 -2.83
C GLN A 171 14.79 -14.82 -1.29
N TYR A 172 14.92 -13.68 -0.64
CA TYR A 172 14.82 -13.60 0.83
C TYR A 172 13.37 -13.46 1.30
N ASN A 173 13.07 -13.96 2.50
CA ASN A 173 11.75 -13.89 3.08
C ASN A 173 11.45 -12.45 3.54
N LYS A 174 10.31 -11.90 3.10
CA LYS A 174 9.89 -10.53 3.41
C LYS A 174 9.59 -10.31 4.89
N ALA A 175 9.23 -11.36 5.63
CA ALA A 175 9.07 -11.31 7.08
C ALA A 175 10.40 -11.11 7.84
N GLU A 176 11.55 -11.28 7.16
CA GLU A 176 12.88 -11.05 7.74
C GLU A 176 13.41 -9.64 7.46
N VAL A 177 12.66 -8.83 6.69
CA VAL A 177 13.03 -7.45 6.40
C VAL A 177 12.78 -6.59 7.62
N GLU A 178 13.82 -5.87 8.03
CA GLU A 178 13.75 -4.98 9.17
C GLU A 178 13.21 -3.60 8.75
N ILE A 179 12.32 -3.04 9.56
CA ILE A 179 11.75 -1.71 9.40
C ILE A 179 11.79 -0.93 10.72
N ASN A 180 11.69 0.39 10.63
CA ASN A 180 11.70 1.29 11.78
C ASN A 180 10.30 1.86 12.09
N LYS A 181 10.20 2.60 13.20
CA LYS A 181 8.95 3.24 13.65
C LYS A 181 8.29 4.13 12.60
N SER A 182 9.05 4.95 11.86
CA SER A 182 8.47 5.79 10.79
C SER A 182 7.89 4.96 9.63
N GLN A 183 8.52 3.84 9.30
CA GLN A 183 8.05 2.94 8.25
C GLN A 183 6.79 2.18 8.67
N LEU A 184 6.62 1.87 9.96
CA LEU A 184 5.35 1.34 10.47
C LEU A 184 4.20 2.33 10.27
N LYS A 185 4.43 3.63 10.49
CA LYS A 185 3.43 4.67 10.23
C LYS A 185 3.08 4.74 8.74
N GLU A 186 4.07 4.68 7.86
CA GLU A 186 3.81 4.64 6.41
C GLU A 186 3.00 3.41 5.99
N ILE A 187 3.22 2.24 6.62
CA ILE A 187 2.40 1.04 6.37
C ILE A 187 0.97 1.25 6.85
N GLU A 188 0.75 1.86 8.02
CA GLU A 188 -0.58 2.23 8.50
C GLU A 188 -1.30 3.13 7.47
N ASP A 189 -0.61 4.16 6.97
CA ASP A 189 -1.14 5.05 5.94
C ASP A 189 -1.47 4.31 4.64
N MET A 190 -0.65 3.31 4.24
CA MET A 190 -0.94 2.45 3.10
C MET A 190 -2.20 1.61 3.30
N ILE A 191 -2.43 1.08 4.51
CA ILE A 191 -3.64 0.32 4.85
C ILE A 191 -4.87 1.23 4.73
N VAL A 192 -4.81 2.44 5.30
CA VAL A 192 -5.90 3.43 5.24
C VAL A 192 -6.18 3.84 3.79
N ALA A 193 -5.14 4.10 3.00
CA ALA A 193 -5.28 4.43 1.58
C ALA A 193 -5.90 3.29 0.77
N GLN A 194 -5.52 2.04 1.05
CA GLN A 194 -6.06 0.87 0.36
C GLN A 194 -7.51 0.59 0.76
N LYS A 195 -7.87 0.75 2.05
CA LYS A 195 -9.26 0.71 2.52
C LYS A 195 -10.11 1.71 1.74
N ARG A 196 -9.66 2.96 1.70
CA ARG A 196 -10.36 4.03 0.99
C ARG A 196 -10.58 3.68 -0.47
N LYS A 197 -9.54 3.22 -1.16
CA LYS A 197 -9.62 2.77 -2.55
C LYS A 197 -10.63 1.63 -2.75
N ALA A 198 -10.73 0.69 -1.80
CA ALA A 198 -11.69 -0.41 -1.86
C ALA A 198 -13.14 0.05 -1.65
N GLU A 199 -13.37 1.06 -0.83
CA GLU A 199 -14.69 1.61 -0.51
C GLU A 199 -15.20 2.67 -1.50
N THR A 200 -14.28 3.38 -2.19
CA THR A 200 -14.64 4.46 -3.13
C THR A 200 -15.68 4.07 -4.17
N PRO A 201 -15.63 2.90 -4.84
CA PRO A 201 -16.63 2.53 -5.84
C PRO A 201 -18.05 2.41 -5.27
N ASP A 202 -18.21 1.84 -4.07
CA ASP A 202 -19.52 1.73 -3.42
C ASP A 202 -20.03 3.12 -3.01
N MET A 203 -19.16 3.94 -2.42
CA MET A 203 -19.49 5.32 -2.04
C MET A 203 -19.89 6.17 -3.25
N MET A 204 -19.18 6.04 -4.37
CA MET A 204 -19.53 6.71 -5.63
C MET A 204 -20.90 6.26 -6.15
N LYS A 205 -21.19 4.96 -6.10
CA LYS A 205 -22.49 4.42 -6.52
C LYS A 205 -23.61 5.02 -5.67
N ARG A 206 -23.48 4.96 -4.35
CA ARG A 206 -24.48 5.49 -3.41
C ARG A 206 -24.68 7.00 -3.56
N LEU A 207 -23.60 7.74 -3.77
CA LEU A 207 -23.66 9.17 -4.03
C LEU A 207 -24.36 9.48 -5.35
N ASN A 208 -24.11 8.68 -6.40
CA ASN A 208 -24.83 8.79 -7.67
C ASN A 208 -26.32 8.44 -7.54
N ASP A 209 -26.67 7.42 -6.75
CA ASP A 209 -28.06 7.05 -6.47
C ASP A 209 -28.79 8.20 -5.75
N LEU A 210 -28.16 8.82 -4.74
CA LEU A 210 -28.69 10.03 -4.09
C LEU A 210 -28.87 11.18 -5.08
N ARG A 211 -27.84 11.46 -5.88
CA ARG A 211 -27.85 12.53 -6.89
C ARG A 211 -28.96 12.38 -7.93
N THR A 212 -29.27 11.15 -8.32
CA THR A 212 -30.32 10.85 -9.30
C THR A 212 -31.71 10.82 -8.68
N SER A 213 -31.81 10.63 -7.37
CA SER A 213 -33.07 10.62 -6.63
C SER A 213 -33.65 12.00 -6.30
N ILE A 214 -32.84 13.07 -6.41
CA ILE A 214 -33.27 14.44 -6.05
C ILE A 214 -33.52 15.33 -7.28
N ASP A 215 -34.56 16.15 -7.18
CA ASP A 215 -34.88 17.21 -8.14
C ASP A 215 -33.82 18.33 -8.11
N GLU A 216 -33.74 19.14 -9.18
CA GLU A 216 -32.69 20.16 -9.34
C GLU A 216 -32.57 21.18 -8.19
N ASN A 217 -33.69 21.50 -7.53
CA ASN A 217 -33.75 22.51 -6.46
C ASN A 217 -33.95 21.88 -5.07
N SER A 218 -33.92 20.55 -4.97
CA SER A 218 -34.10 19.84 -3.70
C SER A 218 -32.78 19.73 -2.95
N GLU A 219 -32.88 19.66 -1.63
CA GLU A 219 -31.75 19.42 -0.75
C GLU A 219 -31.96 18.10 -0.01
N VAL A 220 -30.88 17.41 0.33
CA VAL A 220 -30.91 16.12 1.02
C VAL A 220 -29.89 16.07 2.14
N GLU A 221 -30.19 15.39 3.23
CA GLU A 221 -29.21 15.10 4.26
C GLU A 221 -28.24 14.03 3.75
N LEU A 222 -26.93 14.27 3.87
CA LEU A 222 -25.94 13.26 3.55
C LEU A 222 -25.95 12.14 4.60
N PRO A 223 -26.04 10.87 4.18
CA PRO A 223 -25.81 9.74 5.08
C PRO A 223 -24.47 9.87 5.81
N THR A 224 -24.46 9.55 7.11
CA THR A 224 -23.30 9.76 7.99
C THR A 224 -22.02 9.09 7.49
N ASP A 225 -22.15 7.92 6.87
CA ASP A 225 -21.02 7.19 6.31
C ASP A 225 -20.45 7.85 5.05
N ILE A 226 -21.28 8.37 4.14
CA ILE A 226 -20.83 9.17 3.00
C ILE A 226 -20.14 10.44 3.49
N THR A 227 -20.72 11.11 4.48
CA THR A 227 -20.14 12.30 5.12
C THR A 227 -18.76 11.97 5.67
N ASN A 228 -18.64 10.95 6.53
CA ASN A 228 -17.37 10.52 7.12
C ASN A 228 -16.34 10.13 6.05
N PHE A 229 -16.78 9.45 4.99
CA PHE A 229 -15.91 9.04 3.89
C PHE A 229 -15.38 10.23 3.09
N VAL A 230 -16.23 11.20 2.77
CA VAL A 230 -15.82 12.43 2.05
C VAL A 230 -14.84 13.24 2.89
N LEU A 231 -15.14 13.42 4.18
CA LEU A 231 -14.31 14.20 5.10
C LEU A 231 -12.93 13.57 5.34
N ALA A 232 -12.85 12.25 5.29
CA ALA A 232 -11.57 11.54 5.41
C ALA A 232 -10.75 11.58 4.10
N SER A 233 -11.15 12.34 3.08
CA SER A 233 -10.36 12.48 1.86
C SER A 233 -9.10 13.30 2.13
N PRO A 234 -7.90 12.79 1.80
CA PRO A 234 -6.67 13.59 1.93
C PRO A 234 -6.57 14.71 0.89
N GLU A 235 -7.46 14.74 -0.12
CA GLU A 235 -7.53 15.80 -1.13
C GLU A 235 -8.49 16.92 -0.72
N VAL A 236 -9.24 16.70 0.35
CA VAL A 236 -10.04 17.70 1.03
C VAL A 236 -9.11 18.41 2.00
N ASP A 237 -8.96 19.73 1.84
CA ASP A 237 -8.19 20.54 2.77
C ASP A 237 -8.82 20.46 4.18
N ASP A 238 -8.03 20.05 5.18
CA ASP A 238 -8.48 19.93 6.59
C ASP A 238 -8.98 21.29 7.14
N ASP A 239 -8.52 22.40 6.58
CA ASP A 239 -8.98 23.76 6.93
C ASP A 239 -10.24 24.18 6.14
N ASN A 240 -10.81 23.29 5.33
CA ASN A 240 -12.01 23.56 4.55
C ASN A 240 -13.27 23.55 5.42
N LYS A 241 -13.54 24.69 6.06
CA LYS A 241 -14.75 24.94 6.86
C LYS A 241 -16.05 24.54 6.16
N TYR A 242 -16.10 24.58 4.82
CA TYR A 242 -17.27 24.19 4.05
C TYR A 242 -17.61 22.70 4.17
N LEU A 243 -16.60 21.83 4.28
CA LEU A 243 -16.80 20.39 4.43
C LEU A 243 -17.18 20.03 5.86
N GLU A 244 -16.62 20.74 6.85
CA GLU A 244 -17.11 20.66 8.23
C GLU A 244 -18.58 21.10 8.34
N GLU A 245 -19.00 22.14 7.61
CA GLU A 245 -20.40 22.57 7.54
C GLU A 245 -21.32 21.50 6.94
N LEU A 246 -20.85 20.66 6.00
CA LEU A 246 -21.64 19.55 5.45
C LEU A 246 -22.09 18.54 6.51
N LYS A 247 -21.41 18.45 7.66
CA LYS A 247 -21.82 17.55 8.76
C LYS A 247 -23.15 17.94 9.40
N GLY A 248 -23.56 19.21 9.27
CA GLY A 248 -24.69 19.77 10.00
C GLY A 248 -25.80 20.33 9.11
N ARG A 249 -25.73 20.16 7.78
CA ARG A 249 -26.73 20.70 6.86
C ARG A 249 -27.08 19.76 5.72
N THR A 250 -28.20 20.06 5.08
CA THR A 250 -28.60 19.49 3.81
C THR A 250 -27.69 19.97 2.67
N VAL A 251 -27.53 19.11 1.66
CA VAL A 251 -26.72 19.39 0.47
C VAL A 251 -27.59 19.49 -0.78
N THR A 252 -27.23 20.41 -1.66
CA THR A 252 -27.91 20.61 -2.94
C THR A 252 -27.41 19.59 -3.98
N LYS A 253 -28.16 19.45 -5.09
CA LYS A 253 -27.74 18.60 -6.22
C LYS A 253 -26.39 18.98 -6.80
N ALA A 254 -26.10 20.28 -6.91
CA ALA A 254 -24.81 20.75 -7.41
C ALA A 254 -23.64 20.35 -6.48
N GLU A 255 -23.89 20.28 -5.17
CA GLU A 255 -22.89 19.86 -4.19
C GLU A 255 -22.68 18.34 -4.24
N LEU A 256 -23.74 17.55 -4.40
CA LEU A 256 -23.64 16.11 -4.66
C LEU A 256 -22.87 15.81 -5.95
N ASP A 257 -23.14 16.57 -7.02
CA ASP A 257 -22.41 16.47 -8.29
C ASP A 257 -20.91 16.75 -8.09
N TRP A 258 -20.56 17.79 -7.33
CA TRP A 258 -19.18 18.11 -7.03
C TRP A 258 -18.49 17.04 -6.18
N LEU A 259 -19.16 16.52 -5.15
CA LEU A 259 -18.66 15.41 -4.33
C LEU A 259 -18.41 14.16 -5.19
N TYR A 260 -19.32 13.87 -6.11
CA TYR A 260 -19.19 12.73 -7.03
C TYR A 260 -17.96 12.87 -7.91
N TRP A 261 -17.76 14.04 -8.54
CA TRP A 261 -16.58 14.29 -9.38
C TRP A 261 -15.28 14.31 -8.58
N THR A 262 -15.34 14.73 -7.31
CA THR A 262 -14.18 14.68 -6.39
C THR A 262 -13.78 13.24 -6.09
N LEU A 263 -14.72 12.39 -5.68
CA LEU A 263 -14.45 10.97 -5.41
C LEU A 263 -14.03 10.21 -6.68
N LYS A 264 -14.67 10.50 -7.82
CA LYS A 264 -14.32 9.89 -9.10
C LYS A 264 -12.91 10.29 -9.55
N ALA A 265 -12.51 11.56 -9.37
CA ALA A 265 -11.15 11.99 -9.62
C ALA A 265 -10.14 11.27 -8.72
N GLU A 266 -10.47 11.09 -7.44
CA GLU A 266 -9.64 10.35 -6.50
C GLU A 266 -9.41 8.90 -6.94
N ASN A 267 -10.48 8.25 -7.43
CA ASN A 267 -10.45 6.86 -7.89
C ASN A 267 -9.69 6.68 -9.22
N GLU A 268 -9.91 7.56 -10.18
CA GLU A 268 -9.42 7.40 -11.56
C GLU A 268 -8.08 8.11 -11.81
N LEU A 269 -7.76 9.14 -11.03
CA LEU A 269 -6.53 9.92 -11.17
C LEU A 269 -5.55 9.60 -10.04
N GLY A 270 -4.75 8.56 -10.22
CA GLY A 270 -3.61 8.22 -9.37
C GLY A 270 -2.47 9.26 -9.40
N LYS A 271 -1.52 9.13 -8.46
CA LYS A 271 -0.32 10.00 -8.40
C LYS A 271 0.55 9.90 -9.65
N ASP A 272 0.44 8.81 -10.40
CA ASP A 272 1.21 8.56 -11.62
C ASP A 272 0.35 8.66 -12.89
N SER A 273 -0.87 9.21 -12.79
CA SER A 273 -1.76 9.31 -13.94
C SER A 273 -1.12 10.08 -15.09
N THR A 274 -1.26 9.57 -16.30
CA THR A 274 -0.68 10.18 -17.49
C THR A 274 -1.50 11.38 -17.98
N PRO A 275 -0.94 12.24 -18.84
CA PRO A 275 -1.72 13.28 -19.51
C PRO A 275 -2.96 12.72 -20.23
N GLU A 276 -2.86 11.55 -20.85
CA GLU A 276 -3.95 10.91 -21.60
C GLU A 276 -5.08 10.47 -20.66
N GLN A 277 -4.75 9.90 -19.50
CA GLN A 277 -5.74 9.55 -18.47
C GLN A 277 -6.44 10.81 -17.93
N THR A 278 -5.67 11.88 -17.68
CA THR A 278 -6.21 13.17 -17.25
C THR A 278 -7.13 13.78 -18.31
N ILE A 279 -6.76 13.70 -19.60
CA ILE A 279 -7.58 14.15 -20.73
C ILE A 279 -8.88 13.34 -20.84
N ALA A 280 -8.81 12.02 -20.67
CA ALA A 280 -9.97 11.14 -20.71
C ALA A 280 -10.97 11.49 -19.60
N PHE A 281 -10.47 11.69 -18.37
CA PHE A 281 -11.29 12.14 -17.24
C PHE A 281 -11.96 13.49 -17.51
N MET A 282 -11.20 14.49 -18.00
CA MET A 282 -11.77 15.80 -18.36
C MET A 282 -12.84 15.70 -19.45
N ARG A 283 -12.66 14.80 -20.43
CA ARG A 283 -13.65 14.56 -21.48
C ARG A 283 -14.94 13.95 -20.93
N GLU A 284 -14.84 13.04 -19.97
CA GLU A 284 -16.02 12.48 -19.31
C GLU A 284 -16.77 13.55 -18.52
N MET A 285 -16.05 14.37 -17.76
CA MET A 285 -16.62 15.52 -17.05
C MET A 285 -17.29 16.49 -18.04
N GLU A 286 -16.63 16.84 -19.14
CA GLU A 286 -17.17 17.67 -20.23
C GLU A 286 -18.47 17.10 -20.82
N ASN A 287 -18.52 15.78 -21.06
CA ASN A 287 -19.68 15.10 -21.63
C ASN A 287 -20.88 15.07 -20.68
N SER A 288 -20.62 15.05 -19.37
CA SER A 288 -21.67 15.07 -18.35
C SER A 288 -22.27 16.46 -18.09
N MET A 289 -21.68 17.51 -18.67
CA MET A 289 -22.19 18.88 -18.54
C MET A 289 -23.24 19.18 -19.62
N VAL A 290 -24.39 19.72 -19.21
CA VAL A 290 -25.53 20.02 -20.08
C VAL A 290 -25.75 21.54 -20.20
N GLY A 291 -25.94 22.03 -21.43
CA GLY A 291 -26.21 23.46 -21.67
C GLY A 291 -25.07 24.38 -21.19
N ASP A 292 -25.44 25.43 -20.45
CA ASP A 292 -24.54 26.46 -19.93
C ASP A 292 -24.02 26.15 -18.51
N GLU A 293 -24.09 24.89 -18.10
CA GLU A 293 -23.64 24.45 -16.79
C GLU A 293 -22.17 24.83 -16.53
N THR A 294 -21.89 25.21 -15.29
CA THR A 294 -20.53 25.46 -14.81
C THR A 294 -20.23 24.56 -13.61
N ARG A 295 -19.02 24.02 -13.55
CA ARG A 295 -18.60 23.11 -12.48
C ARG A 295 -17.23 23.47 -11.91
N PRO A 296 -17.02 23.34 -10.59
CA PRO A 296 -15.69 23.46 -10.02
C PRO A 296 -14.83 22.27 -10.43
N LEU A 297 -13.52 22.48 -10.54
CA LEU A 297 -12.58 21.39 -10.82
C LEU A 297 -12.32 20.59 -9.53
N PRO A 298 -12.37 19.24 -9.57
CA PRO A 298 -11.93 18.41 -8.46
C PRO A 298 -10.48 18.72 -8.04
N PRO A 299 -10.16 18.77 -6.73
CA PRO A 299 -8.80 19.03 -6.25
C PRO A 299 -7.75 18.11 -6.87
N ARG A 300 -8.06 16.81 -6.97
CA ARG A 300 -7.17 15.83 -7.60
C ARG A 300 -6.89 16.13 -9.06
N LEU A 301 -7.88 16.59 -9.81
CA LEU A 301 -7.71 17.01 -11.21
C LEU A 301 -6.82 18.27 -11.31
N ILE A 302 -7.00 19.25 -10.41
CA ILE A 302 -6.13 20.43 -10.32
C ILE A 302 -4.68 19.99 -10.08
N ASN A 303 -4.46 19.12 -9.10
CA ASN A 303 -3.14 18.58 -8.75
C ASN A 303 -2.49 17.86 -9.93
N ARG A 304 -3.25 17.04 -10.67
CA ARG A 304 -2.74 16.37 -11.88
C ARG A 304 -2.39 17.36 -12.99
N LEU A 305 -3.26 18.32 -13.26
CA LEU A 305 -3.00 19.34 -14.28
C LEU A 305 -1.72 20.13 -13.95
N LYS A 306 -1.53 20.52 -12.68
CA LYS A 306 -0.29 21.14 -12.19
C LYS A 306 0.93 20.23 -12.35
N ALA A 307 0.81 18.94 -12.03
CA ALA A 307 1.89 17.97 -12.23
C ALA A 307 2.27 17.79 -13.73
N HIS A 308 1.31 17.99 -14.64
CA HIS A 308 1.55 18.06 -16.09
C HIS A 308 1.98 19.47 -16.57
N GLY A 309 2.25 20.38 -15.62
CA GLY A 309 2.77 21.73 -15.80
C GLY A 309 1.73 22.72 -16.31
N ILE A 310 0.44 22.44 -16.22
CA ILE A 310 -0.61 23.41 -16.53
C ILE A 310 -0.70 24.39 -15.36
N ASP A 311 -0.60 25.69 -15.65
CA ASP A 311 -0.87 26.73 -14.66
C ASP A 311 -2.38 26.89 -14.48
N VAL A 312 -2.95 26.01 -13.66
CA VAL A 312 -4.39 25.96 -13.38
C VAL A 312 -4.84 27.22 -12.64
N ASP A 313 -3.98 27.79 -11.80
CA ASP A 313 -4.33 28.90 -10.92
C ASP A 313 -4.54 30.18 -11.74
N ASP A 314 -3.62 30.48 -12.66
CA ASP A 314 -3.77 31.59 -13.61
C ASP A 314 -4.97 31.35 -14.56
N TYR A 315 -5.15 30.11 -15.02
CA TYR A 315 -6.26 29.76 -15.90
C TYR A 315 -7.63 30.01 -15.24
N LEU A 316 -7.83 29.50 -14.01
CA LEU A 316 -9.08 29.67 -13.27
C LEU A 316 -9.36 31.14 -12.97
N LYS A 317 -8.34 31.92 -12.58
CA LYS A 317 -8.49 33.36 -12.33
C LYS A 317 -8.93 34.15 -13.57
N ARG A 318 -8.46 33.77 -14.76
CA ARG A 318 -8.75 34.48 -16.02
C ARG A 318 -10.07 34.07 -16.67
N TYR A 319 -10.44 32.79 -16.54
CA TYR A 319 -11.51 32.21 -17.35
C TYR A 319 -12.62 31.56 -16.56
N GLY A 320 -12.44 31.38 -15.26
CA GLY A 320 -13.45 30.81 -14.38
C GLY A 320 -14.44 31.83 -13.86
N ASP A 321 -15.62 31.34 -13.53
CA ASP A 321 -16.63 32.10 -12.81
C ASP A 321 -16.23 32.17 -11.33
N THR A 322 -15.83 33.37 -10.91
CA THR A 322 -15.42 33.66 -9.53
C THR A 322 -16.61 34.08 -8.66
N GLY A 323 -17.81 34.25 -9.21
CA GLY A 323 -19.01 34.62 -8.46
C GLY A 323 -19.32 33.66 -7.30
N PRO A 324 -19.41 32.34 -7.56
CA PRO A 324 -19.56 31.32 -6.53
C PRO A 324 -18.43 31.37 -5.49
N ALA A 325 -17.17 31.39 -5.93
CA ALA A 325 -16.00 31.48 -5.04
C ALA A 325 -16.00 32.72 -4.15
N LYS A 326 -16.47 33.88 -4.64
CA LYS A 326 -16.63 35.11 -3.85
C LYS A 326 -17.73 34.99 -2.81
N ASN A 327 -18.86 34.38 -3.17
CA ASN A 327 -19.94 34.12 -2.22
C ASN A 327 -19.46 33.18 -1.10
N PHE A 328 -18.71 32.14 -1.43
CA PHE A 328 -18.09 31.25 -0.44
C PHE A 328 -17.05 31.98 0.41
N ALA A 329 -16.13 32.74 -0.18
CA ALA A 329 -15.15 33.54 0.55
C ALA A 329 -15.79 34.53 1.54
N ARG A 330 -16.94 35.12 1.16
CA ARG A 330 -17.75 35.97 2.04
C ARG A 330 -18.36 35.21 3.20
N LEU A 331 -18.94 34.02 2.95
CA LEU A 331 -19.46 33.15 4.01
C LEU A 331 -18.35 32.71 4.99
N ARG A 332 -17.14 32.48 4.48
CA ARG A 332 -15.94 32.13 5.30
C ARG A 332 -15.37 33.31 6.11
N GLY A 333 -15.91 34.52 5.96
CA GLY A 333 -15.42 35.73 6.62
C GLY A 333 -14.05 36.22 6.12
N ASN A 334 -13.64 35.77 4.93
CA ASN A 334 -12.36 36.14 4.33
C ASN A 334 -12.52 36.39 2.82
N GLU A 335 -13.15 37.52 2.48
CA GLU A 335 -13.51 37.92 1.11
C GLU A 335 -12.29 38.05 0.15
N ASN A 336 -11.07 38.08 0.71
CA ASN A 336 -9.83 38.30 -0.05
C ASN A 336 -9.14 37.00 -0.50
N ILE A 337 -9.59 35.83 -0.03
CA ILE A 337 -9.02 34.53 -0.42
C ILE A 337 -10.08 33.73 -1.18
N LEU A 338 -9.96 33.72 -2.50
CA LEU A 338 -10.77 32.85 -3.36
C LEU A 338 -10.14 31.47 -3.40
N ASP A 339 -10.87 30.49 -2.91
CA ASP A 339 -10.53 29.08 -3.07
C ASP A 339 -10.66 28.71 -4.54
N LEU A 340 -9.58 28.20 -5.13
CA LEU A 340 -9.55 27.78 -6.52
C LEU A 340 -10.48 26.59 -6.77
N GLY A 341 -10.76 25.79 -5.73
CA GLY A 341 -11.74 24.72 -5.75
C GLY A 341 -13.18 25.19 -5.94
N ASP A 342 -13.47 26.48 -5.71
CA ASP A 342 -14.82 27.06 -5.84
C ASP A 342 -15.04 27.79 -7.18
N ILE A 343 -13.98 27.96 -7.96
CA ILE A 343 -14.06 28.65 -9.25
C ILE A 343 -14.66 27.68 -10.28
N LYS A 344 -15.83 28.02 -10.81
CA LYS A 344 -16.53 27.16 -11.77
C LYS A 344 -16.06 27.40 -13.20
N LEU A 345 -15.90 26.33 -13.97
CA LEU A 345 -15.63 26.38 -15.40
C LEU A 345 -16.87 25.97 -16.20
N SER A 346 -17.18 26.73 -17.25
CA SER A 346 -18.14 26.29 -18.25
C SER A 346 -17.55 25.23 -19.17
N LYS A 347 -18.43 24.47 -19.84
CA LYS A 347 -18.02 23.41 -20.77
C LYS A 347 -16.97 23.88 -21.81
N PRO A 348 -17.14 25.01 -22.52
CA PRO A 348 -16.11 25.49 -23.46
C PRO A 348 -14.75 25.79 -22.81
N ARG A 349 -14.73 26.23 -21.54
CA ARG A 349 -13.47 26.48 -20.82
C ARG A 349 -12.81 25.17 -20.41
N LEU A 350 -13.58 24.18 -19.98
CA LEU A 350 -13.05 22.83 -19.73
C LEU A 350 -12.46 22.21 -20.99
N THR A 351 -13.13 22.34 -22.15
CA THR A 351 -12.60 21.91 -23.46
C THR A 351 -11.26 22.57 -23.77
N LYS A 352 -11.16 23.90 -23.59
CA LYS A 352 -9.93 24.66 -23.85
C LYS A 352 -8.78 24.22 -22.93
N LEU A 353 -9.07 23.97 -21.64
CA LEU A 353 -8.09 23.48 -20.68
C LEU A 353 -7.58 22.08 -21.07
N ARG A 354 -8.47 21.19 -21.53
CA ARG A 354 -8.14 19.86 -22.05
C ARG A 354 -7.25 19.94 -23.29
N GLU A 355 -7.54 20.86 -24.22
CA GLU A 355 -6.72 21.12 -25.40
C GLU A 355 -5.32 21.63 -25.05
N MET A 356 -5.19 22.49 -24.03
CA MET A 356 -3.90 22.96 -23.54
C MET A 356 -3.03 21.81 -23.03
N LEU A 357 -3.64 20.85 -22.32
CA LEU A 357 -2.94 19.64 -21.88
C LEU A 357 -2.52 18.76 -23.06
N ALA A 358 -3.41 18.55 -24.04
CA ALA A 358 -3.13 17.76 -25.24
C ALA A 358 -2.06 18.38 -26.16
N ALA A 359 -1.93 19.71 -26.15
CA ALA A 359 -0.94 20.44 -26.94
C ALA A 359 0.48 20.35 -26.38
N LYS A 360 0.66 19.86 -25.14
CA LYS A 360 2.00 19.77 -24.54
C LYS A 360 2.82 18.61 -25.12
N PRO A 361 4.13 18.80 -25.33
CA PRO A 361 5.02 17.80 -25.94
C PRO A 361 5.01 16.44 -25.23
N GLY A 362 4.77 16.42 -23.91
CA GLY A 362 4.73 15.20 -23.10
C GLY A 362 3.55 14.26 -23.40
N ALA A 363 2.42 14.77 -23.90
CA ALA A 363 1.25 13.94 -24.26
C ALA A 363 1.37 13.31 -25.66
N ARG A 364 2.19 13.89 -26.54
CA ARG A 364 2.40 13.39 -27.91
C ARG A 364 3.52 12.36 -28.03
N LEU A 365 4.47 12.34 -27.08
CA LEU A 365 5.65 11.48 -27.16
C LEU A 365 5.36 9.99 -26.92
N ARG A 366 4.21 9.61 -26.35
CA ARG A 366 3.84 8.18 -26.21
C ARG A 366 2.99 7.64 -27.34
N GLU A 367 2.27 8.46 -28.11
CA GLU A 367 1.55 7.98 -29.31
C GLU A 367 2.52 7.43 -30.38
N ILE A 368 3.78 7.89 -30.36
CA ILE A 368 4.86 7.38 -31.23
C ILE A 368 5.52 6.10 -30.67
N LEU A 369 5.40 5.83 -29.36
CA LEU A 369 6.06 4.69 -28.69
C LEU A 369 5.11 3.52 -28.36
N THR A 370 3.80 3.73 -28.36
CA THR A 370 2.78 2.67 -28.14
C THR A 370 1.86 2.45 -29.34
N GLY A 371 2.19 3.02 -30.50
CA GLY A 371 1.48 2.76 -31.76
C GLY A 371 1.83 1.40 -32.34
N ASP A 372 0.89 0.47 -32.23
CA ASP A 372 0.82 -0.80 -32.94
C ASP A 372 1.40 -0.70 -34.35
N SER A 373 2.41 -1.52 -34.62
CA SER A 373 2.90 -1.77 -35.97
C SER A 373 1.88 -2.63 -36.71
N THR A 374 0.76 -2.06 -37.13
CA THR A 374 0.00 -2.59 -38.26
C THR A 374 -0.98 -1.56 -38.79
N THR A 375 -0.85 -1.31 -40.09
CA THR A 375 -1.81 -0.60 -40.94
C THR A 375 -1.70 0.93 -40.91
N GLN A 376 -0.75 1.47 -41.69
CA GLN A 376 -1.04 2.42 -42.77
C GLN A 376 0.25 2.91 -43.45
N LEU A 377 0.71 2.15 -44.46
CA LEU A 377 1.46 2.70 -45.59
C LEU A 377 0.76 2.25 -46.87
N ARG A 378 -0.36 2.92 -47.19
CA ARG A 378 -0.95 2.89 -48.53
C ARG A 378 -1.02 4.31 -49.05
N GLY A 379 -0.05 4.64 -49.87
CA GLY A 379 -0.05 5.88 -50.64
C GLY A 379 1.34 6.49 -50.70
N ILE A 380 2.13 6.09 -51.70
CA ILE A 380 2.79 6.99 -52.65
C ILE A 380 3.40 6.13 -53.78
N ARG A 381 2.75 6.26 -54.93
CA ARG A 381 3.29 6.48 -56.28
C ARG A 381 4.13 5.40 -56.98
N ALA A 382 3.58 5.01 -58.13
CA ALA A 382 4.08 4.12 -59.16
C ALA A 382 5.47 4.45 -59.72
N ARG A 383 6.28 3.40 -59.94
CA ARG A 383 7.10 3.20 -61.16
C ARG A 383 7.10 1.70 -61.54
N LYS A 384 7.16 1.48 -62.85
CA LYS A 384 6.91 0.26 -63.65
C LYS A 384 8.11 -0.74 -63.59
N PRO A 385 7.93 -2.05 -63.91
CA PRO A 385 8.85 -3.13 -63.52
C PRO A 385 9.72 -3.72 -64.67
N ALA A 386 10.81 -4.41 -64.31
CA ALA A 386 11.49 -5.56 -64.97
C ALA A 386 12.88 -5.72 -64.29
N ALA A 387 13.49 -6.88 -64.03
CA ALA A 387 13.34 -8.25 -64.51
C ALA A 387 13.75 -9.26 -63.41
N LYS A 388 13.59 -10.55 -63.72
CA LYS A 388 13.58 -11.75 -62.84
C LYS A 388 14.98 -12.46 -62.86
N PRO A 389 15.17 -13.70 -62.33
CA PRO A 389 16.00 -14.03 -61.14
C PRO A 389 17.19 -14.99 -61.42
N GLU A 390 18.06 -15.24 -60.44
CA GLU A 390 19.00 -16.39 -60.39
C GLU A 390 19.32 -16.67 -58.91
N GLU A 391 18.74 -17.71 -58.32
CA GLU A 391 19.28 -19.08 -58.11
C GLU A 391 20.31 -19.21 -56.96
N MET A 392 19.95 -20.04 -55.96
CA MET A 392 20.80 -20.46 -54.84
C MET A 392 21.90 -21.44 -55.33
N PRO A 393 22.92 -21.83 -54.52
CA PRO A 393 22.70 -22.84 -53.46
C PRO A 393 23.57 -22.70 -52.19
N ALA A 394 23.20 -23.54 -51.22
CA ALA A 394 23.82 -23.72 -49.91
C ALA A 394 25.21 -24.38 -49.93
N ALA A 395 25.99 -24.13 -48.86
CA ALA A 395 26.92 -25.12 -48.29
C ALA A 395 27.34 -24.71 -46.86
N ASN A 396 27.05 -25.58 -45.89
CA ASN A 396 27.84 -25.82 -44.68
C ASN A 396 28.43 -27.23 -44.86
N PRO A 397 29.67 -27.54 -44.42
CA PRO A 397 29.85 -28.07 -43.05
C PRO A 397 31.24 -27.88 -42.37
N THR A 398 31.24 -27.93 -41.02
CA THR A 398 32.19 -28.59 -40.06
C THR A 398 33.70 -28.22 -40.15
N THR A 399 34.47 -27.93 -39.07
CA THR A 399 34.96 -28.88 -38.03
C THR A 399 35.86 -28.17 -36.98
N GLN A 400 35.51 -28.31 -35.69
CA GLN A 400 36.34 -28.62 -34.48
C GLN A 400 37.46 -27.70 -33.88
N PRO A 401 37.82 -27.93 -32.58
CA PRO A 401 38.14 -26.90 -31.59
C PRO A 401 39.64 -26.82 -31.20
N GLY A 402 40.05 -25.69 -30.63
CA GLY A 402 41.41 -25.44 -30.15
C GLY A 402 41.47 -25.07 -28.66
N GLU A 403 41.87 -26.04 -27.87
CA GLU A 403 42.82 -26.03 -26.73
C GLU A 403 42.89 -24.89 -25.70
N ILE A 404 42.82 -25.35 -24.44
CA ILE A 404 43.20 -24.70 -23.18
C ILE A 404 44.72 -24.76 -22.99
N PRO A 405 45.36 -23.72 -22.42
CA PRO A 405 46.57 -23.92 -21.63
C PRO A 405 46.36 -23.61 -20.14
N ALA A 406 46.79 -24.56 -19.32
CA ALA A 406 46.94 -24.44 -17.88
C ALA A 406 48.05 -23.46 -17.49
N SER A 407 47.92 -22.78 -16.35
CA SER A 407 49.03 -22.10 -15.67
C SER A 407 48.99 -22.38 -14.16
N LYS A 408 50.19 -22.63 -13.64
CA LYS A 408 50.59 -23.16 -12.33
C LYS A 408 50.50 -22.13 -11.18
N PRO A 409 50.62 -22.57 -9.90
CA PRO A 409 50.18 -21.81 -8.73
C PRO A 409 51.22 -20.80 -8.24
N VAL A 410 50.74 -19.73 -7.59
CA VAL A 410 51.58 -18.71 -6.93
C VAL A 410 51.60 -18.93 -5.42
N THR A 411 52.82 -18.82 -4.91
CA THR A 411 53.35 -19.04 -3.57
C THR A 411 52.86 -18.04 -2.51
N GLN A 412 52.71 -18.53 -1.28
CA GLN A 412 52.60 -17.73 -0.04
C GLN A 412 53.85 -16.90 0.24
N PRO A 413 53.72 -15.84 1.04
CA PRO A 413 54.73 -15.50 2.05
C PRO A 413 54.22 -15.77 3.47
N LYS A 414 55.18 -16.17 4.30
CA LYS A 414 55.12 -16.48 5.72
C LYS A 414 55.96 -15.43 6.46
N ASN A 415 55.75 -15.34 7.78
CA ASN A 415 56.60 -14.68 8.81
C ASN A 415 56.38 -13.17 9.02
N ASP A 416 56.42 -12.61 10.23
CA ASP A 416 56.69 -13.15 11.58
C ASP A 416 56.12 -12.18 12.64
N ASP A 417 55.75 -12.75 13.78
CA ASP A 417 55.52 -12.09 15.06
C ASP A 417 56.81 -11.48 15.65
N SER A 418 56.71 -10.36 16.38
CA SER A 418 57.52 -9.99 17.58
C SER A 418 57.12 -8.61 18.16
N ILE A 419 56.22 -8.57 19.17
CA ILE A 419 56.38 -8.17 20.62
C ILE A 419 57.27 -6.92 20.96
N PRO A 420 57.15 -6.11 22.08
CA PRO A 420 56.22 -6.04 23.26
C PRO A 420 55.73 -4.63 23.78
N PHE A 421 54.84 -4.67 24.79
CA PHE A 421 54.67 -3.86 26.04
C PHE A 421 55.26 -2.44 26.23
N MET A 422 54.39 -1.50 26.65
CA MET A 422 54.47 -0.55 27.81
C MET A 422 53.18 0.30 27.76
N GLY A 423 52.25 0.34 28.71
CA GLY A 423 52.42 0.54 30.15
C GLY A 423 52.50 2.04 30.45
N MET A 424 51.37 2.75 30.64
CA MET A 424 51.24 3.91 31.54
C MET A 424 49.78 4.21 31.88
N SER A 425 49.49 4.04 33.17
CA SER A 425 48.44 4.67 33.96
C SER A 425 48.61 6.18 34.09
N GLY A 426 47.50 6.92 34.27
CA GLY A 426 47.49 8.31 34.75
C GLY A 426 46.15 8.98 34.44
N GLU A 427 45.13 8.80 35.27
CA GLU A 427 44.70 9.77 36.30
C GLU A 427 44.44 11.22 35.82
N ARG A 428 43.19 11.63 36.05
CA ARG A 428 42.68 12.96 36.44
C ARG A 428 42.96 14.16 35.52
N ARG A 429 41.86 14.79 35.11
CA ARG A 429 41.42 16.07 35.70
C ARG A 429 39.95 16.34 35.42
N MET A 430 39.25 16.71 36.49
CA MET A 430 38.06 17.56 36.46
C MET A 430 38.37 18.86 35.72
N TRP A 431 37.44 19.35 34.91
CA TRP A 431 36.63 20.56 35.12
C TRP A 431 35.44 20.48 34.18
#